data_AF-A0A963LTE0-F1
#
_entry.id   AF-A0A963LTE0-F1
#
_cell.length_a   1.000
_cell.length_b   1.000
_cell.length_c   1.000
_cell.angle_alpha   90.00
_cell.angle_beta   90.00
_cell.angle_gamma   90.00
#
_symmetry.space_group_name_H-M   'P 1'
#
loop_
_entity.id
_entity.type
_entity.pdbx_description
1 polymer ?
#
loop_
_entity_poly.entity_id
_entity_poly.type
_entity_poly.pdbx_seq_one_letter_code
_entity_poly.pdbx_strand_id
1 'polypeptide(L)' 'TVIIDHEARVTHALPRHTRGVLLGEVQGRTGITPYAWWASRFGLWPLWVLVATVVAGAVIARRSPPARAP' A
#
# COMPACT_ATOMS: atom_id res chain seq x y z
N THR A 1 2.88 -23.03 3.32
CA THR A 1 3.48 -21.90 4.07
C THR A 1 4.76 -21.49 3.38
N VAL A 2 5.03 -20.18 3.29
CA VAL A 2 6.21 -19.64 2.60
C VAL A 2 6.87 -18.54 3.45
N ILE A 3 8.18 -18.38 3.35
CA ILE A 3 8.91 -17.23 3.88
C ILE A 3 9.10 -16.24 2.73
N ILE A 4 8.73 -14.99 2.96
CA ILE A 4 8.85 -13.89 2.01
C ILE A 4 9.76 -12.84 2.63
N ASP A 5 10.80 -12.45 1.91
CA ASP A 5 11.70 -11.38 2.31
C ASP A 5 11.09 -9.99 2.03
N HIS A 6 11.65 -8.95 2.63
CA HIS A 6 11.23 -7.55 2.52
C HIS A 6 11.19 -6.99 1.08
N GLU A 7 11.92 -7.60 0.14
CA GLU A 7 11.84 -7.29 -1.30
C GLU A 7 10.66 -7.98 -2.00
N ALA A 8 9.73 -8.55 -1.24
CA ALA A 8 8.64 -9.39 -1.72
C ALA A 8 9.10 -10.66 -2.46
N ARG A 9 10.30 -11.16 -2.15
CA ARG A 9 10.86 -12.39 -2.74
C ARG A 9 10.56 -13.60 -1.88
N VAL A 10 10.09 -14.69 -2.48
CA VAL A 10 9.86 -15.96 -1.79
C VAL A 10 11.19 -16.67 -1.60
N THR A 11 11.65 -16.81 -0.35
CA THR A 11 12.95 -17.46 -0.05
C THR A 11 12.78 -18.96 0.21
N HIS A 12 11.69 -19.37 0.85
CA HIS A 12 11.41 -20.77 1.15
C HIS A 12 9.92 -21.05 0.98
N ALA A 13 9.59 -22.19 0.37
CA ALA A 13 8.22 -22.63 0.21
C ALA A 13 8.08 -24.11 0.61
N LEU A 14 7.14 -24.41 1.51
CA LEU A 14 6.85 -25.79 1.88
C LEU A 14 5.90 -26.41 0.83
N PRO A 15 6.18 -27.63 0.34
CA PRO A 15 5.23 -28.37 -0.49
C PRO A 15 3.87 -28.48 0.19
N ARG A 16 2.80 -28.18 -0.56
CA ARG A 16 1.42 -28.30 -0.08
C ARG A 16 1.09 -29.76 0.27
N HIS A 17 0.34 -29.97 1.35
CA HIS A 17 -0.12 -31.27 1.85
C HIS A 17 0.92 -32.21 2.52
N THR A 18 2.06 -31.68 2.95
CA THR A 18 3.03 -32.44 3.78
C THR A 18 3.12 -31.82 5.18
N ARG A 19 3.04 -32.64 6.24
CA ARG A 19 3.30 -32.21 7.61
C ARG A 19 4.81 -32.04 7.77
N GLY A 20 5.30 -30.81 7.65
CA GLY A 20 6.73 -30.49 7.72
C GLY A 20 6.97 -29.15 8.43
N VAL A 21 8.15 -29.00 9.02
CA VAL A 21 8.59 -27.74 9.64
C VAL A 21 9.47 -27.00 8.65
N LEU A 22 9.12 -25.76 8.34
CA LEU A 22 9.92 -24.91 7.47
C LEU A 22 10.93 -24.17 8.35
N LEU A 23 12.15 -24.69 8.42
CA LEU A 23 13.28 -24.07 9.11
C LEU A 23 13.93 -23.08 8.16
N GLY A 24 14.09 -21.82 8.60
CA GLY A 24 14.77 -20.77 7.86
C GLY A 24 15.21 -19.66 8.80
N GLU A 25 16.41 -19.13 8.58
CA GLU A 25 16.88 -17.96 9.31
C GLU A 25 16.17 -16.72 8.78
N VAL A 26 15.58 -15.95 9.67
CA VAL A 26 14.89 -14.69 9.34
C VAL A 26 15.66 -13.56 10.00
N GLN A 27 16.16 -12.61 9.21
CA GLN A 27 16.82 -11.44 9.77
C GLN A 27 15.77 -10.53 10.44
N GLY A 28 15.83 -10.42 11.76
CA GLY A 28 15.06 -9.42 12.50
C GLY A 28 15.48 -8.03 12.03
N ARG A 29 14.55 -7.27 11.44
CA ARG A 29 14.81 -5.88 11.02
C ARG A 29 14.30 -4.91 12.07
N THR A 30 15.17 -4.02 12.48
CA THR A 30 14.84 -2.84 13.28
C THR A 30 14.72 -1.63 12.36
N GLY A 31 13.69 -0.81 12.56
CA GLY A 31 13.41 0.35 11.72
C GLY A 31 11.96 0.40 11.25
N ILE A 32 11.43 1.60 11.11
CA ILE A 32 10.06 1.86 10.68
C ILE A 32 10.08 2.32 9.22
N THR A 33 9.27 1.70 8.35
CA THR A 33 9.16 2.17 6.96
C THR A 33 8.47 3.54 6.94
N PRO A 34 8.78 4.42 5.96
CA PRO A 34 8.09 5.71 5.84
C PRO A 34 6.56 5.54 5.82
N TYR A 35 6.07 4.49 5.14
CA TYR A 35 4.67 4.10 5.16
C TYR A 35 4.18 3.74 6.57
N ALA A 36 4.88 2.85 7.30
CA ALA A 36 4.47 2.44 8.64
C ALA A 36 4.51 3.58 9.66
N TRP A 37 5.49 4.50 9.56
CA TRP A 37 5.60 5.67 10.43
C TRP A 37 4.42 6.61 10.26
N TRP A 38 4.05 6.88 9.01
CA TRP A 38 2.92 7.72 8.69
C TRP A 38 1.59 7.04 9.03
N ALA A 39 1.40 5.78 8.61
CA ALA A 39 0.18 5.02 8.85
C ALA A 39 -0.10 4.81 10.34
N SER A 40 0.93 4.62 11.18
CA SER A 40 0.76 4.51 12.63
C SER A 40 0.31 5.81 13.31
N ARG A 41 0.63 6.98 12.75
CA ARG A 41 0.27 8.29 13.32
C ARG A 41 -1.02 8.87 12.76
N PHE A 42 -1.26 8.70 11.45
CA PHE A 42 -2.34 9.39 10.74
C PHE A 42 -3.28 8.42 10.02
N GLY A 43 -3.05 7.11 10.12
CA GLY A 43 -3.78 6.11 9.34
C GLY A 43 -3.63 6.38 7.84
N LEU A 44 -4.70 6.18 7.09
CA LEU A 44 -4.75 6.42 5.64
C LEU A 44 -5.22 7.85 5.29
N TRP A 45 -5.29 8.75 6.26
CA TRP A 45 -5.98 10.04 6.10
C TRP A 45 -5.44 10.89 4.95
N PRO A 46 -4.12 11.08 4.77
CA PRO A 46 -3.64 11.85 3.61
C PRO A 46 -3.93 11.23 2.24
N LEU A 47 -4.08 9.90 2.11
CA LEU A 47 -4.57 9.30 0.85
C LEU A 47 -6.02 9.69 0.60
N TRP A 48 -6.86 9.65 1.63
CA TRP A 48 -8.25 10.08 1.53
C TRP A 48 -8.39 11.56 1.17
N VAL A 49 -7.57 12.43 1.77
CA VAL A 49 -7.52 13.86 1.43
C VAL A 49 -7.12 14.06 -0.04
N LEU A 50 -6.09 13.33 -0.51
CA LEU A 50 -5.66 13.40 -1.91
C LEU A 50 -6.80 12.98 -2.86
N VAL A 51 -7.44 11.85 -2.58
CA VAL A 51 -8.59 11.35 -3.38
C VAL A 51 -9.74 12.36 -3.36
N ALA A 52 -10.11 12.87 -2.20
CA ALA A 52 -11.18 13.86 -2.06
C ALA A 52 -10.87 15.15 -2.85
N THR A 53 -9.61 15.58 -2.85
CA THR A 53 -9.16 16.79 -3.58
C THR A 53 -9.26 16.59 -5.09
N VAL A 54 -8.80 15.45 -5.61
CA VAL A 54 -8.92 15.09 -7.03
C VAL A 54 -10.39 15.02 -7.45
N VAL A 55 -11.23 14.37 -6.64
CA VAL A 55 -12.67 14.24 -6.92
C VAL A 55 -13.35 15.60 -6.88
N ALA A 56 -13.08 16.43 -5.87
CA ALA A 56 -13.65 17.77 -5.78
C ALA A 56 -13.24 18.64 -6.97
N GLY A 57 -11.97 18.63 -7.36
CA GLY A 57 -11.47 19.33 -8.54
C GLY A 57 -12.15 18.88 -9.82
N ALA A 58 -12.31 17.57 -10.03
CA ALA A 58 -13.02 17.02 -11.17
C ALA A 58 -14.50 17.45 -11.19
N VAL A 59 -15.18 17.43 -10.03
CA VAL A 59 -16.57 17.89 -9.93
C VAL A 59 -16.70 19.37 -10.25
N ILE A 60 -15.79 20.22 -9.78
CA ILE A 60 -15.79 21.66 -10.08
C ILE A 60 -15.52 21.90 -11.57
N ALA A 61 -14.53 21.22 -12.15
CA ALA A 61 -14.21 21.34 -13.58
C ALA A 61 -15.38 20.94 -14.49
N ARG A 62 -16.17 19.92 -14.08
CA ARG A 62 -17.39 19.52 -14.79
C ARG A 62 -18.56 20.50 -14.65
N ARG A 63 -18.53 21.39 -13.67
CA ARG A 63 -19.57 22.40 -13.44
C ARG A 63 -19.34 23.69 -14.24
N SER A 64 -18.15 23.91 -14.78
CA SER A 64 -17.90 25.00 -15.73
C SER A 64 -18.59 24.68 -17.05
N PRO A 65 -19.67 25.39 -17.45
CA PRO A 65 -20.22 25.24 -18.78
C PRO A 65 -19.13 25.62 -19.79
N PRO A 66 -19.03 24.97 -20.96
CA PRO A 66 -18.17 25.48 -22.02
C PRO A 66 -18.58 26.94 -22.27
N ALA A 67 -17.64 27.86 -22.07
CA ALA A 67 -17.84 29.26 -22.39
C ALA A 67 -18.34 29.30 -23.84
N ARG A 68 -19.58 29.78 -24.04
CA ARG A 68 -20.16 29.95 -25.38
C ARG A 68 -19.16 30.73 -26.20
N ALA A 69 -18.59 30.08 -27.21
CA ALA A 69 -17.84 30.78 -28.25
C ALA A 69 -18.82 31.67 -29.04
N PRO A 70 -18.40 32.89 -29.42
CA PRO A 70 -19.22 33.85 -30.17
C PRO A 70 -19.61 33.34 -31.56
#